data_AF-A0AAE0H9M9-F1
#
_entry.id   AF-A0AAE0H9M9-F1
#
_cell.length_a   1.000
_cell.length_b   1.000
_cell.length_c   1.000
_cell.angle_alpha   90.00
_cell.angle_beta   90.00
_cell.angle_gamma   90.00
#
_symmetry.space_group_name_H-M   'P 1'
#
loop_
_entity.id
_entity.type
_entity.pdbx_description
1 polymer ?
#
loop_
_entity_poly.entity_id
_entity_poly.type
_entity_poly.pdbx_seq_one_letter_code
_entity_poly.pdbx_strand_id
1 'polypeptide(L)'
;MQQSDTGLLDPRWKLRGHIIVLFLAVLVIVLTGVYMSISAFFTRPDIMAIPFAVKTLVFITYQLVTEHTERFAKWRSLKANLILNCIEPVFWLTLVILKFMGITRSCSGSGCAVTWIITLVAITIFSIQTDSSTAGPSQNTRRRGQKAVRRAHEKSRTGCRTCKKRRIKCDEKRPSCRNCEKHAVTCDFVRSQPSSAFTPVSPYAEQGQGGPAEFSPTSQPSCDINMIDLELMHNFTTYTCTTLASDPSVRQFMRTTAVQMATDCEYIMRSILAVSALHLSRYRPQKKKTYLQRAMQHHQAATSTALELMTNLKTDECERLHIFSMLTVYYALGCPVDEVDLAPESPLIPHWLRLLHGMEPILHMLRPQTYRGILTPLFDFGRRRMTPFLKTTPPRNPTLLVDIQSLIHRACKDTSLLPIYDDMIEQLRRMLGLILTPSGEPAGTAPAYPNSQSGQNGLENSQSPSANQSPAAEVVAPPAWTKLEAWDILVWQWTQGKEFLPLLEAATPPQEAVVIFAYCLLALRKLENQWWVEGWADHLMGKTWALLDEEHRHWVVWATEEMGWIPPR
;
A
#
# COMPACT_ATOMS: atom_id res chain seq x y z
N MET A 1 -14.04 -12.84 -65.63
CA MET A 1 -12.82 -13.06 -64.84
C MET A 1 -13.17 -14.01 -63.71
N GLN A 2 -12.67 -15.23 -63.83
CA GLN A 2 -12.91 -16.35 -62.93
C GLN A 2 -11.78 -16.35 -61.91
N GLN A 3 -12.07 -15.93 -60.68
CA GLN A 3 -11.10 -15.91 -59.59
C GLN A 3 -11.35 -17.14 -58.72
N SER A 4 -10.35 -18.01 -58.72
CA SER A 4 -10.24 -19.23 -57.94
C SER A 4 -10.20 -18.92 -56.44
N ASP A 5 -11.32 -19.07 -55.74
CA ASP A 5 -11.33 -19.20 -54.27
C ASP A 5 -10.94 -20.64 -53.89
N THR A 6 -9.70 -21.02 -54.21
CA THR A 6 -9.06 -22.20 -53.62
C THR A 6 -8.33 -21.79 -52.36
N GLY A 7 -8.82 -22.28 -51.22
CA GLY A 7 -7.94 -22.75 -50.16
C GLY A 7 -7.70 -21.80 -48.99
N LEU A 8 -8.67 -21.68 -48.08
CA LEU A 8 -8.42 -21.67 -46.61
C LEU A 8 -9.71 -21.69 -45.75
N LEU A 9 -10.90 -21.87 -46.34
CA LEU A 9 -12.19 -21.75 -45.61
C LEU A 9 -13.03 -23.04 -45.68
N ASP A 10 -12.37 -24.19 -45.84
CA ASP A 10 -13.02 -25.50 -45.76
C ASP A 10 -13.19 -25.91 -44.28
N PRO A 11 -14.35 -26.42 -43.82
CA PRO A 11 -14.57 -26.87 -42.44
C PRO A 11 -13.53 -27.88 -41.93
N ARG A 12 -12.90 -28.61 -42.86
CA ARG A 12 -11.82 -29.57 -42.59
C ARG A 12 -10.52 -28.90 -42.13
N TRP A 13 -10.24 -27.68 -42.60
CA TRP A 13 -9.05 -26.90 -42.20
C TRP A 13 -9.22 -26.28 -40.81
N LYS A 14 -10.44 -25.88 -40.45
CA LYS A 14 -10.76 -25.35 -39.12
C LYS A 14 -10.53 -26.38 -38.01
N LEU A 15 -10.96 -27.63 -38.23
CA LEU A 15 -10.70 -28.74 -37.30
C LEU A 15 -9.20 -29.03 -37.16
N ARG A 16 -8.46 -29.05 -38.28
CA ARG A 16 -7.00 -29.23 -38.28
C ARG A 16 -6.30 -28.09 -37.54
N GLY A 17 -6.75 -26.84 -37.72
CA GLY A 17 -6.23 -25.67 -37.01
C GLY A 17 -6.41 -25.77 -35.50
N HIS A 18 -7.60 -26.15 -35.02
CA HIS A 18 -7.86 -26.37 -33.59
C HIS A 18 -6.99 -27.50 -32.99
N ILE A 19 -6.78 -28.60 -33.73
CA ILE A 19 -5.91 -29.70 -33.28
C ILE A 19 -4.44 -29.24 -33.18
N ILE A 20 -3.96 -28.47 -34.16
CA ILE A 20 -2.60 -27.92 -34.15
C ILE A 20 -2.43 -26.95 -32.96
N VAL A 21 -3.38 -26.05 -32.74
CA VAL A 21 -3.35 -25.11 -31.60
C VAL A 21 -3.35 -25.85 -30.26
N LEU A 22 -4.10 -26.95 -30.13
CA LEU A 22 -4.11 -27.77 -28.92
C LEU A 22 -2.73 -28.40 -28.66
N PHE A 23 -2.07 -28.93 -29.70
CA PHE A 23 -0.72 -29.47 -29.59
C PHE A 23 0.31 -28.39 -29.22
N LEU A 24 0.25 -27.22 -29.87
CA LEU A 24 1.15 -26.11 -29.59
C LEU A 24 0.95 -25.54 -28.16
N ALA A 25 -0.29 -25.49 -27.67
CA ALA A 25 -0.57 -25.07 -26.29
C ALA A 25 0.04 -26.05 -25.26
N VAL A 26 -0.05 -27.37 -25.50
CA VAL A 26 0.63 -28.37 -24.65
C VAL A 26 2.14 -28.20 -24.73
N LEU A 27 2.69 -27.97 -25.92
CA LEU A 27 4.12 -27.72 -26.10
C LEU A 27 4.60 -26.49 -25.30
N VAL A 28 3.82 -25.39 -25.26
CA VAL A 28 4.14 -24.22 -24.42
C VAL A 28 4.18 -24.58 -22.93
N ILE A 29 3.25 -25.40 -22.44
CA ILE A 29 3.25 -25.86 -21.03
C ILE A 29 4.52 -26.66 -20.73
N VAL A 30 4.86 -27.63 -21.59
CA VAL A 30 6.05 -28.49 -21.41
C VAL A 30 7.33 -27.66 -21.46
N LEU A 31 7.49 -26.79 -22.48
CA LEU A 31 8.66 -25.93 -22.61
C LEU A 31 8.80 -24.94 -21.46
N THR A 32 7.68 -24.41 -20.95
CA THR A 32 7.70 -23.55 -19.76
C THR A 32 8.12 -24.32 -18.51
N GLY A 33 7.63 -25.57 -18.34
CA GLY A 33 8.09 -26.45 -17.27
C GLY A 33 9.59 -26.77 -17.35
N VAL A 34 10.10 -27.06 -18.55
CA VAL A 34 11.54 -27.28 -18.79
C VAL A 34 12.35 -26.01 -18.52
N TYR A 35 11.87 -24.85 -18.97
CA TYR A 35 12.48 -23.55 -18.65
C TYR A 35 12.56 -23.32 -17.14
N MET A 36 11.49 -23.69 -16.42
CA MET A 36 11.44 -23.61 -14.97
C MET A 36 12.41 -24.57 -14.28
N SER A 37 12.69 -25.73 -14.85
CA SER A 37 13.68 -26.67 -14.27
C SER A 37 15.13 -26.26 -14.53
N ILE A 38 15.39 -25.49 -15.59
CA ILE A 38 16.76 -25.10 -16.00
C ILE A 38 17.17 -23.74 -15.42
N SER A 39 16.23 -22.81 -15.24
CA SER A 39 16.53 -21.44 -14.79
C SER A 39 16.35 -21.33 -13.27
N ALA A 40 17.31 -20.73 -12.56
CA ALA A 40 17.19 -20.54 -11.10
C ALA A 40 16.28 -19.35 -10.72
N PHE A 41 15.95 -18.49 -11.69
CA PHE A 41 15.15 -17.28 -11.50
C PHE A 41 14.05 -17.20 -12.55
N PHE A 42 12.82 -16.93 -12.12
CA PHE A 42 11.66 -16.75 -13.00
C PHE A 42 11.06 -15.37 -12.83
N THR A 43 10.60 -14.79 -13.93
CA THR A 43 9.84 -13.55 -13.92
C THR A 43 8.34 -13.83 -13.95
N ARG A 44 7.50 -12.87 -13.53
CA ARG A 44 6.03 -13.01 -13.61
C ARG A 44 5.54 -13.40 -15.03
N PRO A 45 6.07 -12.84 -16.13
CA PRO A 45 5.75 -13.29 -17.50
C PRO A 45 6.02 -14.77 -17.79
N ASP A 46 7.03 -15.37 -17.16
CA ASP A 46 7.38 -16.78 -17.38
C ASP A 46 6.32 -17.71 -16.81
N ILE A 47 5.80 -17.36 -15.63
CA ILE A 47 4.75 -18.11 -14.95
C ILE A 47 3.39 -17.93 -15.66
N MET A 48 3.14 -16.78 -16.29
CA MET A 48 1.88 -16.47 -17.00
C MET A 48 1.67 -17.28 -18.30
N ALA A 49 2.70 -17.90 -18.86
CA ALA A 49 2.56 -18.73 -20.06
C ALA A 49 1.68 -19.98 -19.83
N ILE A 50 1.78 -20.59 -18.64
CA ILE A 50 1.02 -21.79 -18.26
C ILE A 50 -0.49 -21.52 -18.19
N PRO A 51 -1.01 -20.54 -17.43
CA PRO A 51 -2.45 -20.30 -17.35
C PRO A 51 -3.04 -19.88 -18.71
N PHE A 52 -2.28 -19.20 -19.57
CA PHE A 52 -2.75 -18.84 -20.91
C PHE A 52 -2.88 -20.07 -21.82
N ALA A 53 -1.91 -20.98 -21.78
CA ALA A 53 -1.98 -22.24 -22.50
C ALA A 53 -3.12 -23.13 -21.98
N VAL A 54 -3.29 -23.25 -20.66
CA VAL A 54 -4.41 -24.02 -20.04
C VAL A 54 -5.77 -23.44 -20.44
N LYS A 55 -5.93 -22.11 -20.43
CA LYS A 55 -7.16 -21.45 -20.90
C LYS A 55 -7.46 -21.82 -22.36
N THR A 56 -6.44 -21.78 -23.21
CA THR A 56 -6.56 -22.13 -24.63
C THR A 56 -7.02 -23.58 -24.81
N LEU A 57 -6.46 -24.51 -24.02
CA LEU A 57 -6.89 -25.92 -24.03
C LEU A 57 -8.38 -26.06 -23.68
N VAL A 58 -8.84 -25.37 -22.63
CA VAL A 58 -10.26 -25.42 -22.21
C VAL A 58 -11.17 -24.85 -23.30
N PHE A 59 -10.82 -23.71 -23.89
CA PHE A 59 -11.66 -23.02 -24.86
C PHE A 59 -11.75 -23.79 -26.19
N ILE A 60 -10.62 -24.28 -26.71
CA ILE A 60 -10.60 -25.08 -27.93
C ILE A 60 -11.26 -26.44 -27.72
N THR A 61 -11.10 -27.08 -26.55
CA THR A 61 -11.81 -28.32 -26.23
C THR A 61 -13.32 -28.10 -26.18
N TYR A 62 -13.79 -27.01 -25.57
CA TYR A 62 -15.20 -26.63 -25.60
C TYR A 62 -15.71 -26.46 -27.05
N GLN A 63 -14.96 -25.76 -27.90
CA GLN A 63 -15.35 -25.56 -29.30
C GLN A 63 -15.37 -26.88 -30.08
N LEU A 64 -14.37 -27.75 -29.92
CA LEU A 64 -14.30 -29.05 -30.58
C LEU A 64 -15.43 -29.97 -30.14
N VAL A 65 -15.69 -30.07 -28.84
CA VAL A 65 -16.76 -30.92 -28.29
C VAL A 65 -18.13 -30.41 -28.75
N THR A 66 -18.40 -29.11 -28.64
CA THR A 66 -19.73 -28.57 -29.00
C THR A 66 -19.98 -28.51 -30.52
N GLU A 67 -18.94 -28.48 -31.35
CA GLU A 67 -19.06 -28.44 -32.81
C GLU A 67 -19.04 -29.82 -33.47
N HIS A 68 -18.33 -30.81 -32.92
CA HIS A 68 -18.13 -32.12 -33.56
C HIS A 68 -18.77 -33.30 -32.84
N THR A 69 -19.41 -33.11 -31.69
CA THR A 69 -20.11 -34.21 -31.01
C THR A 69 -21.61 -33.92 -30.89
N GLU A 70 -22.43 -34.80 -31.46
CA GLU A 70 -23.90 -34.63 -31.47
C GLU A 70 -24.49 -34.59 -30.06
N ARG A 71 -23.88 -35.33 -29.11
CA ARG A 71 -24.30 -35.38 -27.70
C ARG A 71 -24.22 -34.01 -27.00
N PHE A 72 -23.29 -33.16 -27.42
CA PHE A 72 -23.06 -31.85 -26.82
C PHE A 72 -23.50 -30.67 -27.70
N ALA A 73 -24.10 -30.95 -28.87
CA ALA A 73 -24.62 -29.94 -29.78
C ALA A 73 -25.65 -29.01 -29.14
N LYS A 74 -26.39 -29.48 -28.11
CA LYS A 74 -27.35 -28.67 -27.34
C LYS A 74 -26.72 -27.47 -26.61
N TRP A 75 -25.42 -27.52 -26.36
CA TRP A 75 -24.67 -26.46 -25.67
C TRP A 75 -23.95 -25.51 -26.65
N ARG A 76 -24.08 -25.73 -27.97
CA ARG A 76 -23.43 -24.90 -28.99
C ARG A 76 -24.05 -23.50 -29.01
N SER A 77 -23.24 -22.48 -28.73
CA SER A 77 -23.63 -21.08 -28.85
C SER A 77 -22.73 -20.35 -29.85
N LEU A 78 -23.30 -19.93 -30.98
CA LEU A 78 -22.59 -19.16 -32.01
C LEU A 78 -22.02 -17.84 -31.48
N LYS A 79 -22.74 -17.21 -30.53
CA LYS A 79 -22.27 -15.97 -29.86
C LYS A 79 -21.08 -16.24 -28.95
N ALA A 80 -21.10 -17.36 -28.20
CA ALA A 80 -19.99 -17.72 -27.33
C ALA A 80 -18.73 -18.05 -28.15
N ASN A 81 -18.86 -18.80 -29.24
CA ASN A 81 -17.73 -19.14 -30.10
C ASN A 81 -17.12 -17.89 -30.76
N LEU A 82 -17.94 -16.92 -31.16
CA LEU A 82 -17.46 -15.64 -31.68
C LEU A 82 -16.63 -14.87 -30.63
N ILE A 83 -17.15 -14.76 -29.40
CA ILE A 83 -16.47 -14.07 -28.31
C ILE A 83 -15.13 -14.76 -27.98
N LEU A 84 -15.13 -16.09 -27.89
CA LEU A 84 -13.92 -16.87 -27.59
C LEU A 84 -12.86 -16.70 -28.68
N ASN A 85 -13.25 -16.70 -29.96
CA ASN A 85 -12.32 -16.49 -31.08
C ASN A 85 -11.73 -15.08 -31.09
N CYS A 86 -12.48 -14.04 -30.70
CA CYS A 86 -11.94 -12.68 -30.63
C CYS A 86 -10.98 -12.47 -29.44
N ILE A 87 -11.24 -13.15 -28.32
CA ILE A 87 -10.49 -12.96 -27.07
C ILE A 87 -9.15 -13.71 -27.09
N GLU A 88 -9.11 -14.89 -27.70
CA GLU A 88 -7.92 -15.77 -27.72
C GLU A 88 -6.66 -15.12 -28.32
N PRO A 89 -6.68 -14.52 -29.53
CA PRO A 89 -5.51 -13.86 -30.12
C PRO A 89 -4.93 -12.75 -29.23
N VAL A 90 -5.77 -12.01 -28.52
CA VAL A 90 -5.32 -10.89 -27.66
C VAL A 90 -4.45 -11.39 -26.51
N PHE A 91 -4.78 -12.54 -25.93
CA PHE A 91 -4.00 -13.12 -24.84
C PHE A 91 -2.63 -13.64 -25.33
N TRP A 92 -2.58 -14.28 -26.50
CA TRP A 92 -1.32 -14.74 -27.09
C TRP A 92 -0.43 -13.58 -27.53
N LEU A 93 -0.99 -12.52 -28.09
CA LEU A 93 -0.26 -11.28 -28.40
C LEU A 93 0.37 -10.65 -27.15
N THR A 94 -0.38 -10.63 -26.04
CA THR A 94 0.12 -10.14 -24.75
C THR A 94 1.31 -10.96 -24.27
N LEU A 95 1.26 -12.28 -24.38
CA LEU A 95 2.37 -13.17 -24.00
C LEU A 95 3.62 -12.92 -24.86
N VAL A 96 3.45 -12.74 -26.17
CA VAL A 96 4.54 -12.41 -27.10
C VAL A 96 5.23 -11.11 -26.71
N ILE A 97 4.46 -10.05 -26.45
CA ILE A 97 5.01 -8.74 -26.04
C ILE A 97 5.79 -8.87 -24.73
N LEU A 98 5.21 -9.53 -23.72
CA LEU A 98 5.86 -9.69 -22.42
C LEU A 98 7.16 -10.49 -22.50
N LYS A 99 7.20 -11.56 -23.31
CA LYS A 99 8.40 -12.38 -23.53
C LYS A 99 9.47 -11.63 -24.33
N PHE A 100 9.08 -10.88 -25.36
CA PHE A 100 10.01 -10.06 -26.14
C PHE A 100 10.66 -8.96 -25.30
N MET A 101 9.89 -8.28 -24.44
CA MET A 101 10.42 -7.30 -23.47
C MET A 101 11.38 -7.91 -22.44
N GLY A 102 11.19 -9.19 -22.10
CA GLY A 102 12.09 -9.93 -21.21
C GLY A 102 13.42 -10.25 -21.89
N ILE A 103 13.38 -10.74 -23.13
CA ILE A 103 14.56 -11.12 -23.92
C ILE A 103 15.48 -9.90 -24.15
N THR A 104 14.93 -8.73 -24.44
CA THR A 104 15.73 -7.52 -24.73
C THR A 104 16.45 -6.96 -23.50
N ARG A 105 16.05 -7.35 -22.28
CA ARG A 105 16.66 -6.88 -21.02
C ARG A 105 17.76 -7.81 -20.51
N SER A 106 17.68 -9.11 -20.76
CA SER A 106 18.65 -10.09 -20.28
C SER A 106 18.57 -11.37 -21.11
N CYS A 107 19.59 -11.63 -21.93
CA CYS A 107 19.74 -12.90 -22.65
C CYS A 107 21.16 -13.42 -22.44
N SER A 108 21.32 -14.34 -21.48
CA SER A 108 22.54 -15.12 -21.30
C SER A 108 22.19 -16.55 -20.90
N GLY A 109 22.89 -17.53 -21.50
CA GLY A 109 22.75 -18.95 -21.19
C GLY A 109 21.64 -19.71 -21.96
N SER A 110 21.49 -20.99 -21.62
CA SER A 110 20.59 -21.96 -22.27
C SER A 110 19.11 -21.63 -22.09
N GLY A 111 18.74 -20.90 -21.04
CA GLY A 111 17.36 -20.42 -20.83
C GLY A 111 16.89 -19.43 -21.90
N CYS A 112 17.80 -18.67 -22.54
CA CYS A 112 17.41 -17.72 -23.59
C CYS A 112 16.88 -18.44 -24.84
N ALA A 113 17.46 -19.58 -25.22
CA ALA A 113 16.99 -20.37 -26.37
C ALA A 113 15.57 -20.90 -26.15
N VAL A 114 15.26 -21.40 -24.94
CA VAL A 114 13.92 -21.90 -24.61
C VAL A 114 12.88 -20.77 -24.65
N THR A 115 13.24 -19.57 -24.19
CA THR A 115 12.36 -18.39 -24.25
C THR A 115 12.05 -17.97 -25.69
N TRP A 116 13.03 -18.02 -26.59
CA TRP A 116 12.81 -17.79 -28.03
C TRP A 116 11.88 -18.83 -28.64
N ILE A 117 12.06 -20.11 -28.33
CA ILE A 117 11.19 -21.18 -28.81
C ILE A 117 9.75 -20.97 -28.31
N ILE A 118 9.55 -20.67 -27.02
CA ILE A 118 8.22 -20.37 -26.46
C ILE A 118 7.59 -19.17 -27.16
N THR A 119 8.37 -18.13 -27.44
CA THR A 119 7.87 -16.91 -28.11
C THR A 119 7.46 -17.21 -29.55
N LEU A 120 8.25 -18.00 -30.29
CA LEU A 120 7.90 -18.41 -31.65
C LEU A 120 6.65 -19.28 -31.68
N VAL A 121 6.49 -20.21 -30.73
CA VAL A 121 5.26 -21.01 -30.61
C VAL A 121 4.05 -20.15 -30.25
N ALA A 122 4.22 -19.12 -29.41
CA ALA A 122 3.14 -18.18 -29.11
C ALA A 122 2.75 -17.33 -30.33
N ILE A 123 3.71 -16.93 -31.17
CA ILE A 123 3.45 -16.23 -32.43
C ILE A 123 2.69 -17.12 -33.42
N THR A 124 3.06 -18.40 -33.56
CA THR A 124 2.35 -19.32 -34.46
C THR A 124 0.92 -19.57 -34.00
N ILE A 125 0.67 -19.71 -32.68
CA ILE A 125 -0.69 -19.80 -32.13
C ILE A 125 -1.47 -18.52 -32.44
N PHE A 126 -0.88 -17.35 -32.22
CA PHE A 126 -1.50 -16.06 -32.54
C PHE A 126 -1.91 -15.99 -34.01
N SER A 127 -1.01 -16.31 -34.95
CA SER A 127 -1.29 -16.28 -36.39
C SER A 127 -2.44 -17.23 -36.79
N ILE A 128 -2.45 -18.46 -36.29
CA ILE A 128 -3.51 -19.43 -36.59
C ILE A 128 -4.88 -18.94 -36.07
N GLN A 129 -4.90 -18.33 -34.88
CA GLN A 129 -6.12 -17.84 -34.27
C GLN A 129 -6.62 -16.51 -34.88
N THR A 130 -5.73 -15.64 -35.38
CA THR A 130 -6.12 -14.43 -36.11
C THR A 130 -6.76 -14.76 -37.45
N ASP A 131 -6.21 -15.74 -38.17
CA ASP A 131 -6.77 -16.20 -39.44
C ASP A 131 -8.15 -16.86 -39.26
N SER A 132 -8.34 -17.52 -38.11
CA SER A 132 -9.63 -18.08 -37.71
C SER A 132 -10.67 -17.02 -37.32
N SER A 133 -10.23 -15.79 -36.99
CA SER A 133 -11.08 -14.68 -36.55
C SER A 133 -11.48 -13.74 -37.70
N THR A 134 -10.67 -13.66 -38.77
CA THR A 134 -10.94 -12.85 -39.96
C THR A 134 -11.89 -13.53 -40.95
N ALA A 135 -12.20 -14.81 -40.76
CA ALA A 135 -13.28 -15.53 -41.41
C ALA A 135 -14.66 -15.01 -40.97
N GLY A 136 -15.03 -13.81 -41.44
CA GLY A 136 -16.36 -13.24 -41.25
C GLY A 136 -17.45 -14.12 -41.89
N PRO A 137 -18.71 -14.04 -41.42
CA PRO A 137 -19.80 -14.77 -42.03
C PRO A 137 -19.95 -14.37 -43.50
N SER A 138 -19.97 -15.35 -44.41
CA SER A 138 -20.20 -15.10 -45.84
C SER A 138 -21.49 -14.30 -46.02
N GLN A 139 -21.46 -13.30 -46.91
CA GLN A 139 -22.53 -12.33 -47.12
C GLN A 139 -23.82 -12.92 -47.72
N ASN A 140 -23.97 -14.25 -47.78
CA ASN A 140 -25.05 -14.91 -48.51
C ASN A 140 -26.34 -15.18 -47.70
N THR A 141 -26.49 -14.57 -46.51
CA THR A 141 -27.73 -14.66 -45.71
C THR A 141 -28.50 -13.34 -45.60
N ARG A 142 -28.31 -12.40 -46.53
CA ARG A 142 -29.10 -11.15 -46.62
C ARG A 142 -30.55 -11.31 -47.12
N ARG A 143 -31.10 -12.53 -47.23
CA ARG A 143 -32.50 -12.76 -47.65
C ARG A 143 -33.25 -13.79 -46.80
N ARG A 144 -33.47 -13.51 -45.51
CA ARG A 144 -34.73 -13.80 -44.78
C ARG A 144 -34.50 -13.60 -43.29
N GLY A 145 -35.26 -12.68 -42.73
CA GLY A 145 -35.24 -12.37 -41.31
C GLY A 145 -35.86 -11.01 -41.10
N GLN A 146 -37.13 -10.90 -41.53
CA GLN A 146 -37.99 -9.75 -41.22
C GLN A 146 -37.76 -9.36 -39.76
N LYS A 147 -37.41 -8.09 -39.52
CA LYS A 147 -37.63 -7.48 -38.21
C LYS A 147 -39.09 -7.70 -37.88
N ALA A 148 -39.37 -8.64 -36.98
CA ALA A 148 -40.68 -8.75 -36.38
C ALA A 148 -40.98 -7.39 -35.75
N VAL A 149 -41.85 -6.63 -36.40
CA VAL A 149 -42.48 -5.46 -35.81
C VAL A 149 -43.04 -5.94 -34.48
N ARG A 150 -42.50 -5.42 -33.38
CA ARG A 150 -43.10 -5.66 -32.05
C ARG A 150 -44.54 -5.18 -32.16
N ARG A 151 -45.49 -6.11 -32.16
CA ARG A 151 -46.91 -5.79 -31.98
C ARG A 151 -47.01 -4.90 -30.75
N ALA A 152 -47.64 -3.73 -30.89
CA ALA A 152 -47.98 -2.91 -29.76
C ALA A 152 -48.82 -3.76 -28.80
N HIS A 153 -48.29 -4.03 -27.61
CA HIS A 153 -49.06 -4.71 -26.59
C HIS A 153 -50.05 -3.71 -26.00
N GLU A 154 -51.32 -4.12 -25.98
CA GLU A 154 -52.38 -3.43 -25.28
C GLU A 154 -51.98 -3.23 -23.82
N LYS A 155 -51.90 -1.97 -23.40
CA LYS A 155 -51.51 -1.60 -22.03
C LYS A 155 -52.59 -2.15 -21.09
N SER A 156 -52.21 -3.10 -20.24
CA SER A 156 -53.05 -3.54 -19.11
C SER A 156 -53.44 -2.32 -18.28
N ARG A 157 -54.72 -1.95 -18.32
CA ARG A 157 -55.26 -0.83 -17.53
C ARG A 157 -55.30 -1.18 -16.04
N THR A 158 -55.40 -2.46 -15.70
CA THR A 158 -55.68 -3.00 -14.36
C THR A 158 -54.50 -3.70 -13.65
N GLY A 159 -53.30 -3.72 -14.24
CA GLY A 159 -52.10 -4.28 -13.60
C GLY A 159 -51.65 -3.54 -12.32
N CYS A 160 -51.03 -4.26 -11.38
CA CYS A 160 -50.49 -3.69 -10.14
C CYS A 160 -49.40 -2.63 -10.42
N ARG A 161 -49.21 -1.68 -9.48
CA ARG A 161 -48.25 -0.58 -9.65
C ARG A 161 -46.81 -1.09 -9.64
N THR A 162 -46.50 -2.13 -8.87
CA THR A 162 -45.17 -2.77 -8.85
C THR A 162 -44.77 -3.26 -10.26
N CYS A 163 -45.63 -3.98 -10.96
CA CYS A 163 -45.35 -4.43 -12.33
C CYS A 163 -45.33 -3.28 -13.34
N LYS A 164 -46.22 -2.29 -13.19
CA LYS A 164 -46.21 -1.07 -14.03
C LYS A 164 -44.92 -0.26 -13.87
N LYS A 165 -44.43 -0.06 -12.64
CA LYS A 165 -43.16 0.64 -12.35
C LYS A 165 -41.97 -0.10 -12.95
N ARG A 166 -42.00 -1.43 -12.92
CA ARG A 166 -40.97 -2.30 -13.51
C ARG A 166 -41.10 -2.45 -15.04
N ARG A 167 -42.12 -1.86 -15.67
CA ARG A 167 -42.40 -1.94 -17.12
C ARG A 167 -42.51 -3.38 -17.66
N ILE A 168 -43.11 -4.28 -16.88
CA ILE A 168 -43.35 -5.68 -17.23
C ILE A 168 -44.85 -6.02 -17.20
N LYS A 169 -45.28 -7.03 -17.96
CA LYS A 169 -46.69 -7.42 -18.05
C LYS A 169 -47.17 -8.04 -16.73
N CYS A 170 -48.22 -7.48 -16.14
CA CYS A 170 -48.90 -8.06 -14.98
C CYS A 170 -49.90 -9.11 -15.44
N ASP A 171 -50.01 -10.21 -14.70
CA ASP A 171 -50.98 -11.29 -14.90
C ASP A 171 -52.31 -11.06 -14.15
N GLU A 172 -52.42 -9.96 -13.41
CA GLU A 172 -53.65 -9.45 -12.76
C GLU A 172 -54.33 -10.40 -11.74
N LYS A 173 -53.67 -11.49 -11.36
CA LYS A 173 -54.13 -12.40 -10.30
C LYS A 173 -54.10 -11.72 -8.94
N ARG A 174 -55.12 -11.98 -8.12
CA ARG A 174 -55.26 -11.54 -6.72
C ARG A 174 -55.20 -12.77 -5.80
N PRO A 175 -54.68 -12.67 -4.56
CA PRO A 175 -54.27 -11.46 -3.83
C PRO A 175 -52.90 -10.88 -4.21
N SER A 176 -52.05 -11.63 -4.93
CA SER A 176 -50.76 -11.16 -5.46
C SER A 176 -50.58 -11.68 -6.89
N CYS A 177 -49.96 -10.88 -7.74
CA CYS A 177 -49.67 -11.28 -9.12
C CYS A 177 -48.41 -12.17 -9.16
N ARG A 178 -48.35 -13.15 -10.05
CA ARG A 178 -47.32 -14.20 -10.07
C ARG A 178 -45.91 -13.64 -10.27
N ASN A 179 -45.80 -12.49 -10.93
CA ASN A 179 -44.52 -11.82 -11.13
C ASN A 179 -44.05 -11.01 -9.91
N CYS A 180 -44.95 -10.59 -9.02
CA CYS A 180 -44.53 -10.03 -7.72
C CYS A 180 -44.12 -11.15 -6.76
N GLU A 181 -44.86 -12.26 -6.77
CA GLU A 181 -44.58 -13.46 -5.98
C GLU A 181 -43.22 -14.09 -6.34
N LYS A 182 -42.95 -14.33 -7.63
CA LYS A 182 -41.67 -14.89 -8.11
C LYS A 182 -40.45 -14.04 -7.73
N HIS A 183 -40.64 -12.74 -7.58
CA HIS A 183 -39.57 -11.80 -7.24
C HIS A 183 -39.58 -11.39 -5.76
N ALA A 184 -40.41 -12.02 -4.93
CA ALA A 184 -40.55 -11.75 -3.50
C ALA A 184 -40.72 -10.25 -3.17
N VAL A 185 -41.43 -9.51 -4.04
CA VAL A 185 -41.72 -8.09 -3.86
C VAL A 185 -43.20 -7.88 -3.55
N THR A 186 -43.49 -6.93 -2.66
CA THR A 186 -44.86 -6.63 -2.23
C THR A 186 -45.73 -6.22 -3.43
N CYS A 187 -46.87 -6.91 -3.60
CA CYS A 187 -47.84 -6.63 -4.64
C CYS A 187 -48.93 -5.69 -4.11
N ASP A 188 -49.24 -4.62 -4.86
CA ASP A 188 -50.25 -3.63 -4.44
C ASP A 188 -51.67 -4.21 -4.29
N PHE A 189 -51.94 -5.37 -4.90
CA PHE A 189 -53.23 -6.04 -4.76
C PHE A 189 -53.51 -6.49 -3.32
N VAL A 190 -52.48 -6.69 -2.50
CA VAL A 190 -52.62 -7.08 -1.08
C VAL A 190 -53.20 -5.93 -0.24
N ARG A 191 -53.00 -4.67 -0.65
CA ARG A 191 -53.43 -3.47 0.10
C ARG A 191 -54.86 -3.01 -0.18
N SER A 192 -55.60 -3.69 -1.05
CA SER A 192 -56.91 -3.25 -1.54
C SER A 192 -58.09 -4.14 -1.14
N GLN A 193 -58.01 -4.79 0.05
CA GLN A 193 -59.21 -5.25 0.75
C GLN A 193 -59.74 -4.12 1.66
N PRO A 194 -61.03 -3.74 1.57
CA PRO A 194 -61.67 -2.85 2.52
C PRO A 194 -62.53 -3.62 3.54
N SER A 195 -62.27 -3.45 4.83
CA SER A 195 -63.22 -3.61 5.98
C SER A 195 -62.52 -3.02 7.23
N SER A 196 -62.80 -1.78 7.62
CA SER A 196 -63.81 -1.37 8.61
C SER A 196 -63.61 -1.93 10.04
N ALA A 197 -63.02 -1.14 10.93
CA ALA A 197 -63.46 -1.02 12.32
C ALA A 197 -63.02 0.33 12.89
N PHE A 198 -63.93 0.93 13.64
CA PHE A 198 -64.04 2.31 14.06
C PHE A 198 -62.99 2.79 15.08
N THR A 199 -62.64 4.07 14.93
CA THR A 199 -62.20 5.16 15.86
C THR A 199 -62.61 5.07 17.36
N PRO A 200 -62.10 5.93 18.29
CA PRO A 200 -61.38 7.21 18.10
C PRO A 200 -60.17 7.49 19.02
N VAL A 201 -59.47 8.57 18.68
CA VAL A 201 -58.46 9.30 19.46
C VAL A 201 -59.12 10.14 20.57
N SER A 202 -58.49 10.25 21.75
CA SER A 202 -58.65 11.40 22.66
C SER A 202 -57.30 11.81 23.29
N PRO A 203 -57.02 13.11 23.52
CA PRO A 203 -55.78 13.65 24.09
C PRO A 203 -55.89 14.05 25.59
N TYR A 204 -54.73 14.32 26.23
CA TYR A 204 -54.48 14.74 27.65
C TYR A 204 -54.56 13.61 28.71
N ALA A 205 -53.80 13.55 29.82
CA ALA A 205 -52.53 14.11 30.31
C ALA A 205 -52.17 13.37 31.64
N GLU A 206 -50.90 13.47 32.05
CA GLU A 206 -50.34 13.34 33.42
C GLU A 206 -50.00 11.99 34.11
N GLN A 207 -48.70 11.90 34.46
CA GLN A 207 -48.04 11.51 35.73
C GLN A 207 -48.10 10.06 36.29
N GLY A 208 -46.91 9.51 36.56
CA GLY A 208 -46.65 8.67 37.76
C GLY A 208 -46.00 7.28 37.56
N GLN A 209 -44.66 7.24 37.65
CA GLN A 209 -43.77 6.24 38.31
C GLN A 209 -44.03 4.71 38.23
N GLY A 210 -42.99 3.91 37.91
CA GLY A 210 -42.88 2.55 38.49
C GLY A 210 -42.09 1.37 37.84
N GLY A 211 -41.03 1.55 37.03
CA GLY A 211 -39.97 0.52 36.75
C GLY A 211 -40.34 -0.83 36.07
N PRO A 212 -39.37 -1.77 35.88
CA PRO A 212 -37.98 -1.62 35.49
C PRO A 212 -37.78 -1.81 33.96
N ALA A 213 -36.66 -1.32 33.45
CA ALA A 213 -36.29 -1.41 32.04
C ALA A 213 -36.08 -2.87 31.57
N GLU A 214 -37.04 -3.38 30.80
CA GLU A 214 -36.77 -4.49 29.88
C GLU A 214 -35.88 -3.97 28.76
N PHE A 215 -34.66 -4.51 28.76
CA PHE A 215 -33.70 -4.43 27.67
C PHE A 215 -34.38 -4.78 26.34
N SER A 216 -34.60 -3.79 25.49
CA SER A 216 -34.88 -4.04 24.08
C SER A 216 -33.63 -4.63 23.44
N PRO A 217 -33.73 -5.77 22.73
CA PRO A 217 -32.58 -6.45 22.17
C PRO A 217 -32.09 -5.74 20.91
N THR A 218 -30.78 -5.58 20.86
CA THR A 218 -29.94 -5.82 19.69
C THR A 218 -30.37 -5.09 18.41
N SER A 219 -29.73 -3.95 18.16
CA SER A 219 -29.50 -3.44 16.80
C SER A 219 -28.97 -4.58 15.95
N GLN A 220 -29.80 -5.11 15.05
CA GLN A 220 -29.36 -6.07 14.05
C GLN A 220 -28.17 -5.46 13.30
N PRO A 221 -27.05 -6.19 13.09
CA PRO A 221 -26.00 -5.71 12.22
C PRO A 221 -26.63 -5.59 10.83
N SER A 222 -26.82 -4.34 10.38
CA SER A 222 -27.25 -4.06 9.02
C SER A 222 -26.28 -4.80 8.09
N CYS A 223 -26.78 -5.78 7.33
CA CYS A 223 -26.01 -6.54 6.36
C CYS A 223 -25.66 -5.70 5.11
N ASP A 224 -25.63 -4.38 5.27
CA ASP A 224 -25.32 -3.41 4.24
C ASP A 224 -23.80 -3.26 4.13
N ILE A 225 -23.31 -3.38 2.90
CA ILE A 225 -21.89 -3.24 2.59
C ILE A 225 -21.46 -1.80 2.90
N ASN A 226 -20.45 -1.65 3.76
CA ASN A 226 -19.92 -0.34 4.12
C ASN A 226 -19.07 0.24 2.97
N MET A 227 -19.70 1.10 2.17
CA MET A 227 -19.05 1.73 1.01
C MET A 227 -17.86 2.62 1.41
N ILE A 228 -17.85 3.20 2.62
CA ILE A 228 -16.72 4.00 3.10
C ILE A 228 -15.53 3.08 3.35
N ASP A 229 -15.73 1.97 4.06
CA ASP A 229 -14.63 1.03 4.34
C ASP A 229 -14.07 0.39 3.06
N LEU A 230 -14.92 0.14 2.06
CA LEU A 230 -14.45 -0.29 0.74
C LEU A 230 -13.61 0.77 0.03
N GLU A 231 -14.01 2.04 0.09
CA GLU A 231 -13.22 3.16 -0.43
C GLU A 231 -11.87 3.27 0.28
N LEU A 232 -11.85 3.13 1.61
CA LEU A 232 -10.63 3.15 2.41
C LEU A 232 -9.71 1.97 2.06
N MET A 233 -10.24 0.77 1.90
CA MET A 233 -9.46 -0.41 1.50
C MET A 233 -8.85 -0.24 0.09
N HIS A 234 -9.64 0.26 -0.86
CA HIS A 234 -9.16 0.58 -2.20
C HIS A 234 -8.04 1.63 -2.17
N ASN A 235 -8.22 2.69 -1.40
CA ASN A 235 -7.21 3.73 -1.24
C ASN A 235 -5.92 3.19 -0.63
N PHE A 236 -6.01 2.28 0.35
CA PHE A 236 -4.83 1.71 0.99
C PHE A 236 -3.97 0.91 0.01
N THR A 237 -4.60 -0.02 -0.70
CA THR A 237 -3.94 -0.92 -1.66
C THR A 237 -3.41 -0.20 -2.91
N THR A 238 -4.04 0.92 -3.28
CA THR A 238 -3.70 1.68 -4.49
C THR A 238 -2.68 2.79 -4.22
N TYR A 239 -2.90 3.60 -3.17
CA TYR A 239 -2.15 4.83 -2.92
C TYR A 239 -1.40 4.80 -1.59
N THR A 240 -2.08 4.56 -0.46
CA THR A 240 -1.47 4.71 0.88
C THR A 240 -0.24 3.81 1.06
N CYS A 241 -0.30 2.53 0.68
CA CYS A 241 0.85 1.63 0.82
C CYS A 241 2.10 2.10 0.05
N THR A 242 1.96 2.94 -0.97
CA THR A 242 3.09 3.50 -1.72
C THR A 242 3.75 4.69 -1.04
N THR A 243 3.05 5.35 -0.11
CA THR A 243 3.53 6.51 0.64
C THR A 243 4.10 6.14 2.02
N LEU A 244 3.87 4.91 2.49
CA LEU A 244 4.34 4.45 3.79
C LEU A 244 5.83 4.01 3.79
N ALA A 245 6.35 3.48 2.67
CA ALA A 245 7.73 3.01 2.58
C ALA A 245 8.35 3.24 1.20
N SER A 246 9.66 3.46 1.12
CA SER A 246 10.35 3.64 -0.18
C SER A 246 10.74 2.30 -0.80
N ASP A 247 11.10 1.32 0.04
CA ASP A 247 11.52 -0.01 -0.41
C ASP A 247 10.37 -0.75 -1.15
N PRO A 248 10.60 -1.23 -2.38
CA PRO A 248 9.59 -1.97 -3.14
C PRO A 248 9.06 -3.22 -2.43
N SER A 249 9.90 -3.92 -1.66
CA SER A 249 9.55 -5.15 -0.95
C SER A 249 8.59 -4.86 0.21
N VAL A 250 8.88 -3.80 0.98
CA VAL A 250 8.00 -3.35 2.07
C VAL A 250 6.66 -2.85 1.52
N ARG A 251 6.67 -2.06 0.44
CA ARG A 251 5.43 -1.62 -0.23
C ARG A 251 4.59 -2.80 -0.71
N GLN A 252 5.23 -3.80 -1.30
CA GLN A 252 4.55 -4.99 -1.77
C GLN A 252 3.98 -5.81 -0.58
N PHE A 253 4.76 -5.96 0.49
CA PHE A 253 4.30 -6.60 1.72
C PHE A 253 3.04 -5.91 2.28
N MET A 254 3.05 -4.58 2.42
CA MET A 254 1.90 -3.81 2.88
C MET A 254 0.68 -3.98 1.97
N ARG A 255 0.89 -3.97 0.65
CA ARG A 255 -0.19 -4.11 -0.32
C ARG A 255 -0.85 -5.49 -0.31
N THR A 256 -0.06 -6.57 -0.14
CA THR A 256 -0.58 -7.93 -0.26
C THR A 256 -0.63 -8.67 1.06
N THR A 257 0.52 -8.90 1.68
CA THR A 257 0.62 -9.78 2.85
C THR A 257 -0.08 -9.18 4.07
N ALA A 258 0.12 -7.89 4.35
CA ALA A 258 -0.58 -7.23 5.46
C ALA A 258 -2.09 -7.19 5.23
N VAL A 259 -2.56 -7.02 3.99
CA VAL A 259 -3.99 -7.03 3.65
C VAL A 259 -4.58 -8.43 3.76
N GLN A 260 -3.86 -9.48 3.37
CA GLN A 260 -4.28 -10.87 3.58
C GLN A 260 -4.37 -11.19 5.07
N MET A 261 -3.40 -10.76 5.88
CA MET A 261 -3.49 -10.91 7.33
C MET A 261 -4.69 -10.13 7.90
N ALA A 262 -5.02 -8.98 7.32
CA ALA A 262 -6.17 -8.18 7.72
C ALA A 262 -7.51 -8.86 7.39
N THR A 263 -7.61 -9.65 6.31
CA THR A 263 -8.87 -10.37 6.02
C THR A 263 -9.19 -11.43 7.07
N ASP A 264 -8.16 -11.95 7.74
CA ASP A 264 -8.29 -12.94 8.80
C ASP A 264 -8.30 -12.32 10.21
N CYS A 265 -8.00 -11.02 10.32
CA CYS A 265 -7.74 -10.35 11.60
C CYS A 265 -8.35 -8.95 11.66
N GLU A 266 -9.43 -8.81 12.43
CA GLU A 266 -10.25 -7.59 12.47
C GLU A 266 -9.48 -6.34 12.93
N TYR A 267 -8.64 -6.43 13.96
CA TYR A 267 -7.90 -5.26 14.44
C TYR A 267 -6.85 -4.76 13.44
N ILE A 268 -6.24 -5.65 12.64
CA ILE A 268 -5.35 -5.23 11.55
C ILE A 268 -6.16 -4.54 10.46
N MET A 269 -7.31 -5.11 10.08
CA MET A 269 -8.23 -4.50 9.10
C MET A 269 -8.60 -3.08 9.53
N ARG A 270 -9.04 -2.91 10.77
CA ARG A 270 -9.39 -1.60 11.33
C ARG A 270 -8.18 -0.64 11.32
N SER A 271 -6.98 -1.08 11.69
CA SER A 271 -5.79 -0.23 11.60
C SER A 271 -5.42 0.19 10.17
N ILE A 272 -5.55 -0.71 9.19
CA ILE A 272 -5.36 -0.40 7.77
C ILE A 272 -6.37 0.68 7.31
N LEU A 273 -7.64 0.50 7.66
CA LEU A 273 -8.69 1.45 7.33
C LEU A 273 -8.47 2.80 8.02
N ALA A 274 -7.98 2.81 9.26
CA ALA A 274 -7.68 4.02 10.02
C ALA A 274 -6.57 4.86 9.36
N VAL A 275 -5.44 4.23 9.03
CA VAL A 275 -4.32 4.89 8.33
C VAL A 275 -4.77 5.37 6.94
N SER A 276 -5.57 4.59 6.24
CA SER A 276 -6.11 4.98 4.93
C SER A 276 -7.05 6.18 5.01
N ALA A 277 -7.88 6.26 6.06
CA ALA A 277 -8.78 7.39 6.30
C ALA A 277 -8.00 8.66 6.63
N LEU A 278 -6.96 8.58 7.45
CA LEU A 278 -6.06 9.71 7.70
C LEU A 278 -5.44 10.21 6.40
N HIS A 279 -4.91 9.30 5.57
CA HIS A 279 -4.34 9.64 4.28
C HIS A 279 -5.35 10.39 3.39
N LEU A 280 -6.58 9.88 3.22
CA LEU A 280 -7.62 10.58 2.44
C LEU A 280 -8.05 11.92 3.03
N SER A 281 -8.02 12.08 4.35
CA SER A 281 -8.41 13.33 5.00
C SER A 281 -7.57 14.53 4.53
N ARG A 282 -6.30 14.29 4.14
CA ARG A 282 -5.37 15.31 3.64
C ARG A 282 -5.67 15.70 2.19
N TYR A 283 -5.98 14.73 1.34
CA TYR A 283 -6.23 14.94 -0.09
C TYR A 283 -7.69 15.31 -0.41
N ARG A 284 -8.62 15.17 0.54
CA ARG A 284 -10.04 15.49 0.36
C ARG A 284 -10.56 16.41 1.47
N PRO A 285 -10.24 17.72 1.40
CA PRO A 285 -10.60 18.68 2.44
C PRO A 285 -12.10 18.75 2.71
N GLN A 286 -12.94 18.56 1.68
CA GLN A 286 -14.41 18.58 1.80
C GLN A 286 -14.96 17.52 2.76
N LYS A 287 -14.29 16.38 2.89
CA LYS A 287 -14.70 15.25 3.74
C LYS A 287 -13.72 15.00 4.90
N LYS A 288 -12.80 15.95 5.16
CA LYS A 288 -11.74 15.81 6.15
C LYS A 288 -12.27 15.37 7.52
N LYS A 289 -13.27 16.08 8.06
CA LYS A 289 -13.87 15.76 9.37
C LYS A 289 -14.42 14.33 9.43
N THR A 290 -15.12 13.90 8.38
CA THR A 290 -15.68 12.55 8.29
C THR A 290 -14.60 11.47 8.27
N TYR A 291 -13.54 11.68 7.48
CA TYR A 291 -12.42 10.73 7.42
C TYR A 291 -11.63 10.70 8.74
N LEU A 292 -11.39 11.83 9.38
CA LEU A 292 -10.74 11.89 10.71
C LEU A 292 -11.57 11.13 11.76
N GLN A 293 -12.88 11.36 11.81
CA GLN A 293 -13.78 10.63 12.71
C GLN A 293 -13.75 9.13 12.42
N ARG A 294 -13.77 8.73 11.14
CA ARG A 294 -13.70 7.31 10.75
C ARG A 294 -12.36 6.67 11.12
N ALA A 295 -11.27 7.42 10.98
CA ALA A 295 -9.94 6.97 11.37
C ALA A 295 -9.87 6.69 12.87
N MET A 296 -10.34 7.63 13.68
CA MET A 296 -10.38 7.51 15.14
C MET A 296 -11.24 6.32 15.59
N GLN A 297 -12.45 6.16 15.03
CA GLN A 297 -13.33 5.03 15.35
C GLN A 297 -12.67 3.68 15.10
N HIS A 298 -12.06 3.51 13.93
CA HIS A 298 -11.39 2.26 13.57
C HIS A 298 -10.16 2.02 14.45
N HIS A 299 -9.34 3.04 14.68
CA HIS A 299 -8.15 2.90 15.50
C HIS A 299 -8.47 2.58 16.96
N GLN A 300 -9.46 3.25 17.57
CA GLN A 300 -9.91 2.95 18.93
C GLN A 300 -10.40 1.51 19.06
N ALA A 301 -11.23 1.05 18.13
CA ALA A 301 -11.73 -0.32 18.12
C ALA A 301 -10.64 -1.37 17.87
N ALA A 302 -9.64 -1.05 17.04
CA ALA A 302 -8.48 -1.93 16.85
C ALA A 302 -7.63 -2.03 18.13
N THR A 303 -7.42 -0.89 18.77
CA THR A 303 -6.56 -0.76 19.95
C THR A 303 -7.16 -1.46 21.17
N SER A 304 -8.48 -1.41 21.37
CA SER A 304 -9.12 -2.14 22.47
C SER A 304 -8.85 -3.64 22.39
N THR A 305 -8.98 -4.23 21.19
CA THR A 305 -8.69 -5.65 20.98
C THR A 305 -7.19 -5.97 21.09
N ALA A 306 -6.33 -5.11 20.54
CA ALA A 306 -4.89 -5.33 20.59
C ALA A 306 -4.34 -5.24 22.03
N LEU A 307 -4.85 -4.32 22.86
CA LEU A 307 -4.44 -4.17 24.25
C LEU A 307 -4.73 -5.43 25.07
N GLU A 308 -5.91 -6.03 24.89
CA GLU A 308 -6.27 -7.30 25.53
C GLU A 308 -5.26 -8.41 25.18
N LEU A 309 -4.87 -8.52 23.91
CA LEU A 309 -3.88 -9.50 23.44
C LEU A 309 -2.47 -9.22 23.95
N MET A 310 -2.10 -7.94 24.12
CA MET A 310 -0.78 -7.57 24.65
C MET A 310 -0.63 -7.87 26.15
N THR A 311 -1.72 -7.90 26.93
CA THR A 311 -1.64 -8.30 28.35
C THR A 311 -1.19 -9.75 28.54
N ASN A 312 -1.52 -10.63 27.59
CA ASN A 312 -1.09 -12.03 27.58
C ASN A 312 -0.42 -12.36 26.25
N LEU A 313 0.77 -11.79 26.05
CA LEU A 313 1.51 -11.88 24.80
C LEU A 313 1.91 -13.33 24.49
N LYS A 314 1.39 -13.86 23.38
CA LYS A 314 1.76 -15.18 22.84
C LYS A 314 2.54 -15.03 21.54
N THR A 315 3.42 -16.00 21.29
CA THR A 315 4.33 -16.00 20.12
C THR A 315 3.58 -16.04 18.78
N ASP A 316 2.42 -16.69 18.72
CA ASP A 316 1.57 -16.83 17.52
C ASP A 316 0.89 -15.51 17.12
N GLU A 317 0.59 -14.64 18.09
CA GLU A 317 -0.01 -13.32 17.83
C GLU A 317 1.04 -12.23 17.55
N CYS A 318 2.31 -12.46 17.88
CA CYS A 318 3.36 -11.45 17.74
C CYS A 318 3.48 -10.90 16.32
N GLU A 319 3.32 -11.72 15.29
CA GLU A 319 3.41 -11.27 13.89
C GLU A 319 2.30 -10.27 13.55
N ARG A 320 1.08 -10.55 14.00
CA ARG A 320 -0.10 -9.71 13.77
C ARG A 320 -0.03 -8.42 14.60
N LEU A 321 0.37 -8.54 15.86
CA LEU A 321 0.59 -7.41 16.76
C LEU A 321 1.69 -6.49 16.24
N HIS A 322 2.76 -7.02 15.64
CA HIS A 322 3.80 -6.19 15.04
C HIS A 322 3.26 -5.32 13.89
N ILE A 323 2.43 -5.88 13.00
CA ILE A 323 1.80 -5.11 11.91
C ILE A 323 0.85 -4.06 12.47
N PHE A 324 0.01 -4.44 13.44
CA PHE A 324 -0.90 -3.52 14.11
C PHE A 324 -0.16 -2.33 14.71
N SER A 325 0.91 -2.58 15.44
CA SER A 325 1.67 -1.53 16.11
C SER A 325 2.43 -0.66 15.12
N MET A 326 2.96 -1.23 14.03
CA MET A 326 3.56 -0.44 12.94
C MET A 326 2.52 0.50 12.29
N LEU A 327 1.29 0.01 12.04
CA LEU A 327 0.18 0.84 11.54
C LEU A 327 -0.26 1.89 12.56
N THR A 328 -0.22 1.57 13.85
CA THR A 328 -0.54 2.47 14.95
C THR A 328 0.45 3.63 15.03
N VAL A 329 1.73 3.39 14.78
CA VAL A 329 2.75 4.46 14.68
C VAL A 329 2.42 5.42 13.54
N TYR A 330 2.12 4.92 12.34
CA TYR A 330 1.70 5.80 11.24
C TYR A 330 0.40 6.56 11.53
N TYR A 331 -0.54 5.91 12.19
CA TYR A 331 -1.77 6.55 12.61
C TYR A 331 -1.49 7.72 13.57
N ALA A 332 -0.70 7.47 14.62
CA ALA A 332 -0.39 8.47 15.64
C ALA A 332 0.40 9.66 15.06
N LEU A 333 1.33 9.38 14.13
CA LEU A 333 2.09 10.43 13.44
C LEU A 333 1.21 11.25 12.49
N GLY A 334 0.34 10.59 11.71
CA GLY A 334 -0.54 11.25 10.74
C GLY A 334 -1.79 11.90 11.32
N CYS A 335 -2.06 11.71 12.62
CA CYS A 335 -3.12 12.42 13.31
C CYS A 335 -2.82 13.92 13.37
N PRO A 336 -3.83 14.79 13.20
CA PRO A 336 -3.63 16.21 13.47
C PRO A 336 -3.21 16.39 14.93
N VAL A 337 -2.22 17.26 15.17
CA VAL A 337 -1.83 17.64 16.52
C VAL A 337 -2.99 18.40 17.15
N ASP A 338 -3.55 17.86 18.24
CA ASP A 338 -4.66 18.49 18.95
C ASP A 338 -4.20 19.74 19.70
N GLU A 339 -5.08 20.74 19.86
CA GLU A 339 -4.78 21.97 20.63
C GLU A 339 -4.34 21.68 22.08
N VAL A 340 -4.76 20.54 22.64
CA VAL A 340 -4.37 20.07 23.97
C VAL A 340 -2.92 19.57 23.99
N ASP A 341 -2.48 18.90 22.93
CA ASP A 341 -1.07 18.50 22.76
C ASP A 341 -0.16 19.69 22.42
N LEU A 342 -0.76 20.84 22.07
CA LEU A 342 -0.12 22.14 21.85
C LEU A 342 -0.01 22.97 23.13
N ALA A 343 -0.70 22.59 24.21
CA ALA A 343 -0.66 23.34 25.45
C ALA A 343 0.77 23.28 26.08
N PRO A 344 1.26 24.38 26.67
CA PRO A 344 2.59 24.41 27.32
C PRO A 344 2.76 23.34 28.41
N GLU A 345 1.66 22.96 29.07
CA GLU A 345 1.64 21.98 30.16
C GLU A 345 1.69 20.51 29.69
N SER A 346 1.52 20.28 28.39
CA SER A 346 1.56 18.92 27.83
C SER A 346 3.01 18.43 27.71
N PRO A 347 3.27 17.12 27.89
CA PRO A 347 4.62 16.59 27.94
C PRO A 347 5.41 16.92 26.66
N LEU A 348 6.73 17.12 26.82
CA LEU A 348 7.65 17.37 25.69
C LEU A 348 7.66 16.16 24.74
N ILE A 349 7.69 14.95 25.31
CA ILE A 349 7.68 13.69 24.58
C ILE A 349 6.25 13.34 24.12
N PRO A 350 6.00 13.29 22.79
CA PRO A 350 4.69 12.93 22.27
C PRO A 350 4.32 11.48 22.54
N HIS A 351 3.02 11.20 22.55
CA HIS A 351 2.51 9.85 22.74
C HIS A 351 3.04 8.85 21.70
N TRP A 352 3.21 9.26 20.43
CA TRP A 352 3.73 8.38 19.38
C TRP A 352 5.16 7.91 19.64
N LEU A 353 5.99 8.71 20.31
CA LEU A 353 7.36 8.35 20.65
C LEU A 353 7.39 7.29 21.76
N ARG A 354 6.40 7.29 22.65
CA ARG A 354 6.17 6.20 23.61
C ARG A 354 5.63 4.93 22.94
N LEU A 355 4.74 5.07 21.95
CA LEU A 355 4.21 3.92 21.19
C LEU A 355 5.31 3.12 20.49
N LEU A 356 6.39 3.78 20.04
CA LEU A 356 7.56 3.09 19.49
C LEU A 356 8.20 2.13 20.50
N HIS A 357 8.32 2.51 21.78
CA HIS A 357 8.86 1.62 22.83
C HIS A 357 7.93 0.45 23.16
N GLY A 358 6.62 0.61 23.01
CA GLY A 358 5.62 -0.45 23.20
C GLY A 358 5.81 -1.67 22.29
N MET A 359 6.61 -1.53 21.22
CA MET A 359 6.96 -2.61 20.30
C MET A 359 8.05 -3.55 20.80
N GLU A 360 8.79 -3.15 21.83
CA GLU A 360 9.97 -3.89 22.27
C GLU A 360 9.66 -5.33 22.73
N PRO A 361 8.64 -5.60 23.57
CA PRO A 361 8.31 -6.97 23.97
C PRO A 361 7.97 -7.86 22.76
N ILE A 362 7.28 -7.31 21.76
CA ILE A 362 6.92 -7.99 20.52
C ILE A 362 8.18 -8.32 19.71
N LEU A 363 9.09 -7.35 19.54
CA LEU A 363 10.35 -7.57 18.85
C LEU A 363 11.24 -8.59 19.58
N HIS A 364 11.29 -8.57 20.90
CA HIS A 364 12.07 -9.51 21.68
C HIS A 364 11.63 -10.97 21.43
N MET A 365 10.32 -11.19 21.31
CA MET A 365 9.74 -12.50 20.96
C MET A 365 10.02 -12.89 19.51
N LEU A 366 9.87 -11.96 18.56
CA LEU A 366 10.06 -12.23 17.13
C LEU A 366 11.53 -12.42 16.74
N ARG A 367 12.47 -11.85 17.49
CA ARG A 367 13.92 -11.88 17.23
C ARG A 367 14.27 -11.52 15.77
N PRO A 368 14.12 -10.24 15.37
CA PRO A 368 14.27 -9.77 13.99
C PRO A 368 15.57 -10.17 13.30
N GLN A 369 16.66 -10.41 14.04
CA GLN A 369 17.94 -10.79 13.46
C GLN A 369 17.95 -12.22 12.90
N THR A 370 17.25 -13.13 13.56
CA THR A 370 17.21 -14.55 13.18
C THR A 370 15.85 -14.96 12.61
N TYR A 371 14.87 -14.06 12.62
CA TYR A 371 13.51 -14.34 12.19
C TYR A 371 13.44 -14.82 10.74
N ARG A 372 12.68 -15.90 10.54
CA ARG A 372 12.29 -16.46 9.24
C ARG A 372 10.80 -16.78 9.29
N GLY A 373 10.00 -16.02 8.57
CA GLY A 373 8.54 -16.13 8.56
C GLY A 373 7.88 -15.11 7.65
N ILE A 374 6.60 -14.80 7.88
CA ILE A 374 5.81 -13.91 7.02
C ILE A 374 6.37 -12.47 7.03
N LEU A 375 6.90 -12.02 8.16
CA LEU A 375 7.49 -10.68 8.32
C LEU A 375 8.92 -10.54 7.76
N THR A 376 9.46 -11.58 7.09
CA THR A 376 10.84 -11.57 6.57
C THR A 376 11.14 -10.35 5.71
N PRO A 377 10.26 -9.90 4.78
CA PRO A 377 10.53 -8.69 3.99
C PRO A 377 10.73 -7.42 4.83
N LEU A 378 10.00 -7.28 5.95
CA LEU A 378 10.15 -6.14 6.86
C LEU A 378 11.47 -6.23 7.64
N PHE A 379 11.78 -7.41 8.20
CA PHE A 379 13.00 -7.56 8.99
C PHE A 379 14.25 -7.60 8.14
N ASP A 380 14.20 -8.12 6.91
CA ASP A 380 15.31 -8.00 5.96
C ASP A 380 15.59 -6.55 5.60
N PHE A 381 14.54 -5.78 5.35
CA PHE A 381 14.67 -4.34 5.15
C PHE A 381 15.32 -3.68 6.37
N GLY A 382 14.82 -3.95 7.57
CA GLY A 382 15.40 -3.48 8.83
C GLY A 382 16.87 -3.90 9.01
N ARG A 383 17.22 -5.17 8.75
CA ARG A 383 18.60 -5.70 8.87
C ARG A 383 19.58 -4.98 7.93
N ARG A 384 19.20 -4.82 6.67
CA ARG A 384 20.02 -4.14 5.65
C ARG A 384 20.28 -2.68 5.98
N ARG A 385 19.37 -2.05 6.71
CA ARG A 385 19.33 -0.60 6.91
C ARG A 385 19.83 -0.16 8.28
N MET A 386 19.40 -0.86 9.34
CA MET A 386 19.70 -0.55 10.73
C MET A 386 21.10 -0.98 11.17
N THR A 387 21.58 -2.14 10.69
CA THR A 387 22.89 -2.69 11.11
C THR A 387 24.06 -1.79 10.71
N PRO A 388 24.14 -1.28 9.46
CA PRO A 388 25.19 -0.35 9.07
C PRO A 388 25.07 1.01 9.78
N PHE A 389 23.84 1.51 9.96
CA PHE A 389 23.57 2.83 10.52
C PHE A 389 23.97 2.94 12.00
N LEU A 390 23.65 1.94 12.83
CA LEU A 390 23.85 2.02 14.28
C LEU A 390 25.25 1.62 14.78
N LYS A 391 26.02 0.80 14.05
CA LYS A 391 27.18 0.10 14.66
C LYS A 391 28.49 0.18 13.90
N THR A 392 28.51 0.31 12.57
CA THR A 392 29.74 0.01 11.79
C THR A 392 30.22 1.12 10.87
N THR A 393 29.42 2.15 10.62
CA THR A 393 29.77 3.19 9.64
C THR A 393 30.27 4.45 10.36
N PRO A 394 31.50 4.94 10.11
CA PRO A 394 31.97 6.19 10.72
C PRO A 394 31.12 7.38 10.26
N PRO A 395 30.98 8.43 11.08
CA PRO A 395 30.24 9.61 10.70
C PRO A 395 30.85 10.24 9.45
N ARG A 396 30.00 10.55 8.47
CA ARG A 396 30.43 11.13 7.20
C ARG A 396 31.06 12.51 7.37
N ASN A 397 30.63 13.24 8.40
CA ASN A 397 31.26 14.47 8.84
C ASN A 397 31.59 14.35 10.34
N PRO A 398 32.84 14.04 10.71
CA PRO A 398 33.22 13.83 12.11
C PRO A 398 33.26 15.12 12.94
N THR A 399 33.34 16.30 12.30
CA THR A 399 33.39 17.59 13.01
C THR A 399 32.00 18.12 13.37
N LEU A 400 30.94 17.55 12.79
CA LEU A 400 29.57 17.97 13.05
C LEU A 400 29.21 17.75 14.54
N LEU A 401 28.59 18.75 15.18
CA LEU A 401 28.23 18.75 16.62
C LEU A 401 29.39 18.70 17.63
N VAL A 402 30.66 18.79 17.20
CA VAL A 402 31.80 18.79 18.14
C VAL A 402 31.73 19.99 19.11
N ASP A 403 31.34 21.16 18.61
CA ASP A 403 31.22 22.36 19.45
C ASP A 403 30.16 22.18 20.54
N ILE A 404 28.98 21.65 20.18
CA ILE A 404 27.90 21.35 21.13
C ILE A 404 28.31 20.29 22.15
N GLN A 405 29.00 19.24 21.70
CA GLN A 405 29.56 18.23 22.59
C GLN A 405 30.51 18.87 23.61
N SER A 406 31.38 19.78 23.16
CA SER A 406 32.31 20.48 24.05
C SER A 406 31.60 21.44 25.03
N LEU A 407 30.52 22.11 24.60
CA LEU A 407 29.72 22.97 25.47
C LEU A 407 29.01 22.16 26.55
N ILE A 408 28.39 21.03 26.16
CA ILE A 408 27.73 20.11 27.10
C ILE A 408 28.74 19.55 28.10
N HIS A 409 29.93 19.14 27.67
CA HIS A 409 30.99 18.66 28.59
C HIS A 409 31.42 19.71 29.61
N ARG A 410 31.41 20.99 29.24
CA ARG A 410 31.80 22.09 30.13
C ARG A 410 30.68 22.50 31.09
N ALA A 411 29.44 22.47 30.64
CA ALA A 411 28.29 22.95 31.41
C ALA A 411 27.63 21.87 32.26
N CYS A 412 27.72 20.61 31.85
CA CYS A 412 27.04 19.50 32.51
C CYS A 412 27.54 19.32 33.95
N LYS A 413 26.64 19.55 34.90
CA LYS A 413 26.94 19.42 36.33
C LYS A 413 27.01 17.95 36.78
N ASP A 414 26.24 17.08 36.13
CA ASP A 414 26.19 15.65 36.44
C ASP A 414 26.98 14.86 35.41
N THR A 415 28.24 14.57 35.72
CA THR A 415 29.15 13.82 34.86
C THR A 415 28.66 12.40 34.55
N SER A 416 27.74 11.85 35.34
CA SER A 416 27.16 10.52 35.07
C SER A 416 26.27 10.48 33.82
N LEU A 417 25.77 11.64 33.38
CA LEU A 417 24.93 11.78 32.18
C LEU A 417 25.75 11.95 30.89
N LEU A 418 27.03 12.32 30.99
CA LEU A 418 27.88 12.54 29.80
C LEU A 418 27.97 11.33 28.86
N PRO A 419 28.08 10.07 29.32
CA PRO A 419 28.07 8.91 28.43
C PRO A 419 26.78 8.79 27.62
N ILE A 420 25.63 9.13 28.21
CA ILE A 420 24.31 9.11 27.54
C ILE A 420 24.26 10.21 26.48
N TYR A 421 24.76 11.40 26.81
CA TYR A 421 24.82 12.53 25.87
C TYR A 421 25.79 12.28 24.72
N ASP A 422 26.97 11.75 25.00
CA ASP A 422 27.99 11.46 24.00
C ASP A 422 27.51 10.41 23.00
N ASP A 423 26.85 9.36 23.46
CA ASP A 423 26.25 8.36 22.58
C ASP A 423 25.18 9.01 21.69
N MET A 424 24.26 9.79 22.26
CA MET A 424 23.21 10.46 21.47
C MET A 424 23.79 11.44 20.45
N ILE A 425 24.81 12.22 20.80
CA ILE A 425 25.46 13.17 19.89
C ILE A 425 26.20 12.45 18.76
N GLU A 426 26.93 11.37 19.05
CA GLU A 426 27.64 10.59 18.03
C GLU A 426 26.65 9.96 17.03
N GLN A 427 25.51 9.49 17.50
CA GLN A 427 24.49 8.94 16.62
C GLN A 427 23.80 10.02 15.78
N LEU A 428 23.50 11.17 16.38
CA LEU A 428 22.94 12.32 15.68
C LEU A 428 23.90 12.86 14.61
N ARG A 429 25.22 12.87 14.91
CA ARG A 429 26.28 13.21 13.96
C ARG A 429 26.28 12.30 12.74
N ARG A 430 26.10 10.99 12.92
CA ARG A 430 25.97 10.03 11.80
C ARG A 430 24.73 10.33 10.96
N MET A 431 23.59 10.58 11.62
CA MET A 431 22.32 10.87 10.95
C MET A 431 22.37 12.17 10.15
N LEU A 432 22.74 13.26 10.81
CA LEU A 432 22.83 14.58 10.19
C LEU A 432 23.93 14.62 9.13
N GLY A 433 25.02 13.87 9.30
CA GLY A 433 26.04 13.67 8.27
C GLY A 433 25.46 13.12 6.97
N LEU A 434 24.51 12.19 7.01
CA LEU A 434 23.83 11.69 5.81
C LEU A 434 22.83 12.70 5.21
N ILE A 435 22.19 13.50 6.07
CA ILE A 435 21.17 14.48 5.67
C ILE A 435 21.80 15.71 5.02
N LEU A 436 22.83 16.26 5.66
CA LEU A 436 23.37 17.60 5.37
C LEU A 436 24.52 17.56 4.36
N THR A 437 25.17 16.41 4.13
CA THR A 437 26.25 16.31 3.15
C THR A 437 25.74 15.67 1.84
N PRO A 438 25.67 16.40 0.71
CA PRO A 438 25.24 15.84 -0.56
C PRO A 438 26.20 14.74 -1.05
N SER A 439 25.69 13.70 -1.72
CA SER A 439 26.53 12.69 -2.37
C SER A 439 27.34 13.32 -3.50
N GLY A 440 28.61 13.68 -3.26
CA GLY A 440 29.47 14.29 -4.29
C GLY A 440 30.67 15.08 -3.79
N GLU A 441 30.68 15.57 -2.55
CA GLU A 441 31.85 16.27 -2.01
C GLU A 441 32.78 15.32 -1.22
N PRO A 442 34.10 15.34 -1.49
CA PRO A 442 35.06 14.66 -0.64
C PRO A 442 35.00 15.24 0.78
N ALA A 443 35.34 14.43 1.78
CA ALA A 443 35.21 14.71 3.22
C ALA A 443 36.06 15.88 3.77
N GLY A 444 36.36 16.92 2.97
CA GLY A 444 37.30 17.99 3.28
C GLY A 444 36.81 19.42 3.06
N THR A 445 35.60 19.66 2.54
CA THR A 445 35.06 21.04 2.41
C THR A 445 33.97 21.28 3.45
N ALA A 446 34.39 21.67 4.64
CA ALA A 446 33.47 22.26 5.62
C ALA A 446 32.90 23.58 5.07
N PRO A 447 31.62 23.91 5.28
CA PRO A 447 31.18 25.30 5.20
C PRO A 447 31.91 26.08 6.30
N ALA A 448 32.66 27.10 5.90
CA ALA A 448 33.39 27.97 6.80
C ALA A 448 32.40 28.73 7.69
N TYR A 449 32.52 28.56 9.01
CA TYR A 449 31.96 29.50 9.99
C TYR A 449 32.72 30.83 9.91
N PRO A 450 32.04 32.00 9.92
CA PRO A 450 32.73 33.27 10.05
C PRO A 450 33.02 33.53 11.52
N ASN A 451 34.28 33.32 11.95
CA ASN A 451 35.07 34.27 12.75
C ASN A 451 36.29 33.60 13.37
N SER A 452 37.46 33.87 12.78
CA SER A 452 38.67 34.25 13.54
C SER A 452 39.74 34.71 12.56
N GLN A 453 39.99 36.01 12.52
CA GLN A 453 41.19 36.56 11.90
C GLN A 453 42.42 36.13 12.71
N SER A 454 43.36 35.44 12.07
CA SER A 454 44.78 35.51 12.41
C SER A 454 45.58 34.95 11.24
N GLY A 455 46.32 35.82 10.56
CA GLY A 455 47.02 35.50 9.33
C GLY A 455 48.31 34.70 9.51
N GLN A 456 48.85 34.23 8.40
CA GLN A 456 50.26 34.42 8.03
C GLN A 456 50.51 33.95 6.60
N ASN A 457 51.45 34.65 5.99
CA ASN A 457 51.90 34.58 4.60
C ASN A 457 52.58 33.25 4.25
N GLY A 458 52.53 32.84 2.98
CA GLY A 458 53.38 31.78 2.43
C GLY A 458 53.28 31.71 0.91
N LEU A 459 54.41 31.91 0.24
CA LEU A 459 54.60 32.18 -1.19
C LEU A 459 54.18 31.05 -2.15
N GLU A 460 53.75 31.47 -3.34
CA GLU A 460 53.64 30.69 -4.57
C GLU A 460 55.00 30.22 -5.11
N ASN A 461 55.08 28.94 -5.44
CA ASN A 461 55.83 28.28 -6.53
C ASN A 461 55.68 26.75 -6.28
N SER A 462 55.45 25.85 -7.24
CA SER A 462 55.93 25.78 -8.62
C SER A 462 55.30 24.53 -9.28
N GLN A 463 55.01 24.66 -10.59
CA GLN A 463 55.13 23.65 -11.67
C GLN A 463 54.82 22.16 -11.39
N SER A 464 53.80 21.67 -12.09
CA SER A 464 53.54 20.26 -12.46
C SER A 464 54.69 19.67 -13.31
N PRO A 465 54.93 18.33 -13.32
CA PRO A 465 54.19 17.48 -14.27
C PRO A 465 53.98 16.00 -13.86
N SER A 466 52.95 15.40 -14.45
CA SER A 466 52.95 14.08 -15.11
C SER A 466 51.73 13.23 -14.79
N ALA A 467 51.18 12.71 -15.88
CA ALA A 467 50.00 11.88 -15.95
C ALA A 467 50.26 10.51 -15.33
N ASN A 468 49.28 10.01 -14.58
CA ASN A 468 49.00 8.59 -14.53
C ASN A 468 47.48 8.39 -14.57
N GLN A 469 47.02 7.88 -15.70
CA GLN A 469 45.65 7.43 -15.91
C GLN A 469 45.37 6.25 -14.97
N SER A 470 44.49 6.46 -13.98
CA SER A 470 43.86 5.34 -13.27
C SER A 470 42.67 4.84 -14.09
N PRO A 471 42.44 3.51 -14.16
CA PRO A 471 41.29 2.98 -14.89
C PRO A 471 40.03 3.51 -14.23
N ALA A 472 39.07 3.94 -15.06
CA ALA A 472 37.78 4.45 -14.61
C ALA A 472 37.18 3.48 -13.59
N ALA A 473 37.19 3.88 -12.32
CA ALA A 473 36.48 3.18 -11.27
C ALA A 473 35.02 3.13 -11.72
N GLU A 474 34.55 1.91 -11.97
CA GLU A 474 33.16 1.60 -12.19
C GLU A 474 32.36 2.36 -11.12
N VAL A 475 31.50 3.29 -11.53
CA VAL A 475 30.65 4.05 -10.61
C VAL A 475 29.64 3.06 -10.04
N VAL A 476 30.07 2.30 -9.03
CA VAL A 476 29.21 1.46 -8.21
C VAL A 476 28.18 2.41 -7.63
N ALA A 477 26.92 2.25 -8.04
CA ALA A 477 25.82 3.02 -7.49
C ALA A 477 25.92 2.95 -5.96
N PRO A 478 25.87 4.10 -5.26
CA PRO A 478 26.00 4.09 -3.81
C PRO A 478 24.96 3.14 -3.23
N PRO A 479 25.32 2.30 -2.25
CA PRO A 479 24.40 1.32 -1.71
C PRO A 479 23.13 1.99 -1.19
N ALA A 480 22.01 1.26 -1.25
CA ALA A 480 20.66 1.80 -1.06
C ALA A 480 20.40 2.52 0.28
N TRP A 481 21.28 2.36 1.27
CA TRP A 481 21.24 3.04 2.58
C TRP A 481 21.81 4.46 2.58
N THR A 482 22.35 4.95 1.46
CA THR A 482 22.89 6.33 1.35
C THR A 482 21.82 7.42 1.31
N LYS A 483 20.56 7.06 1.06
CA LYS A 483 19.40 7.95 1.25
C LYS A 483 18.75 7.64 2.58
N LEU A 484 18.54 8.63 3.43
CA LEU A 484 17.78 8.48 4.68
C LEU A 484 16.28 8.24 4.38
N GLU A 485 15.65 7.32 5.10
CA GLU A 485 14.21 7.07 5.03
C GLU A 485 13.55 7.39 6.38
N ALA A 486 12.24 7.59 6.33
CA ALA A 486 11.48 7.99 7.51
C ALA A 486 11.53 6.96 8.65
N TRP A 487 11.62 5.66 8.32
CA TRP A 487 11.81 4.61 9.31
C TRP A 487 13.18 4.62 9.99
N ASP A 488 14.22 5.14 9.36
CA ASP A 488 15.55 5.17 9.99
C ASP A 488 15.55 6.11 11.17
N ILE A 489 14.89 7.25 11.04
CA ILE A 489 14.81 8.26 12.09
C ILE A 489 13.92 7.78 13.23
N LEU A 490 12.78 7.17 12.90
CA LEU A 490 11.86 6.63 13.91
C LEU A 490 12.46 5.44 14.67
N VAL A 491 13.12 4.51 13.99
CA VAL A 491 13.77 3.36 14.64
C VAL A 491 15.05 3.77 15.37
N TRP A 492 15.75 4.81 14.89
CA TRP A 492 16.85 5.41 15.63
C TRP A 492 16.37 6.02 16.95
N GLN A 493 15.33 6.86 16.93
CA GLN A 493 14.72 7.43 18.15
C GLN A 493 14.28 6.33 19.12
N TRP A 494 13.79 5.21 18.59
CA TRP A 494 13.37 4.02 19.34
C TRP A 494 14.53 3.21 19.96
N THR A 495 15.64 3.03 19.26
CA THR A 495 16.67 2.04 19.67
C THR A 495 17.71 2.59 20.62
N GLN A 496 18.03 3.90 20.56
CA GLN A 496 19.09 4.51 21.39
C GLN A 496 18.55 5.46 22.48
N GLY A 497 17.27 5.86 22.41
CA GLY A 497 16.66 6.79 23.36
C GLY A 497 16.29 6.19 24.73
N LYS A 498 16.59 4.93 25.04
CA LYS A 498 16.09 4.28 26.26
C LYS A 498 16.56 4.93 27.56
N GLU A 499 17.81 5.37 27.59
CA GLU A 499 18.38 6.06 28.76
C GLU A 499 18.18 7.58 28.66
N PHE A 500 18.04 8.11 27.44
CA PHE A 500 17.91 9.54 27.19
C PHE A 500 16.49 10.08 27.33
N LEU A 501 15.47 9.36 26.85
CA LEU A 501 14.07 9.80 26.89
C LEU A 501 13.54 10.01 28.32
N PRO A 502 13.86 9.16 29.32
CA PRO A 502 13.49 9.43 30.70
C PRO A 502 14.01 10.78 31.22
N LEU A 503 15.15 11.27 30.72
CA LEU A 503 15.67 12.60 31.08
C LEU A 503 14.77 13.73 30.57
N LEU A 504 14.13 13.55 29.42
CA LEU A 504 13.18 14.50 28.83
C LEU A 504 11.76 14.38 29.41
N GLU A 505 11.42 13.24 30.01
CA GLU A 505 10.14 13.01 30.69
C GLU A 505 10.14 13.50 32.15
N ALA A 506 11.31 13.85 32.69
CA ALA A 506 11.42 14.44 34.02
C ALA A 506 10.62 15.75 34.12
N ALA A 507 10.05 16.02 35.30
CA ALA A 507 9.30 17.26 35.56
C ALA A 507 10.12 18.53 35.27
N THR A 508 11.44 18.45 35.48
CA THR A 508 12.41 19.48 35.11
C THR A 508 13.55 18.80 34.32
N PRO A 509 13.47 18.76 32.97
CA PRO A 509 14.48 18.09 32.16
C PRO A 509 15.81 18.85 32.22
N PRO A 510 16.97 18.15 32.23
CA PRO A 510 18.28 18.79 32.10
C PRO A 510 18.37 19.62 30.82
N GLN A 511 18.91 20.84 30.90
CA GLN A 511 18.95 21.76 29.76
C GLN A 511 19.80 21.17 28.61
N GLU A 512 20.87 20.45 28.93
CA GLU A 512 21.72 19.75 27.96
C GLU A 512 20.93 18.69 27.18
N ALA A 513 20.03 17.96 27.84
CA ALA A 513 19.17 16.98 27.20
C ALA A 513 18.16 17.68 26.26
N VAL A 514 17.58 18.80 26.68
CA VAL A 514 16.65 19.59 25.85
C VAL A 514 17.36 20.15 24.61
N VAL A 515 18.61 20.61 24.75
CA VAL A 515 19.45 21.03 23.61
C VAL A 515 19.66 19.88 22.64
N ILE A 516 20.12 18.70 23.10
CA ILE A 516 20.32 17.53 22.23
C ILE A 516 19.01 17.17 21.52
N PHE A 517 17.88 17.22 22.21
CA PHE A 517 16.57 16.98 21.61
C PHE A 517 16.22 17.98 20.50
N ALA A 518 16.53 19.27 20.66
CA ALA A 518 16.37 20.28 19.62
C ALA A 518 17.10 19.87 18.32
N TYR A 519 18.32 19.34 18.45
CA TYR A 519 19.06 18.85 17.28
C TYR A 519 18.46 17.56 16.70
N CYS A 520 17.83 16.71 17.51
CA CYS A 520 17.08 15.55 17.01
C CYS A 520 15.91 15.98 16.10
N LEU A 521 15.33 17.16 16.32
CA LEU A 521 14.24 17.69 15.51
C LEU A 521 14.67 18.12 14.10
N LEU A 522 15.96 18.41 13.88
CA LEU A 522 16.51 18.63 12.52
C LEU A 522 16.28 17.40 11.64
N ALA A 523 16.50 16.21 12.21
CA ALA A 523 16.25 14.96 11.50
C ALA A 523 14.76 14.80 11.17
N LEU A 524 13.89 15.09 12.13
CA LEU A 524 12.45 15.04 11.96
C LEU A 524 11.95 16.02 10.89
N ARG A 525 12.50 17.25 10.85
CA ARG A 525 12.17 18.27 9.83
C ARG A 525 12.36 17.75 8.42
N LYS A 526 13.43 16.99 8.17
CA LYS A 526 13.74 16.48 6.83
C LYS A 526 12.79 15.37 6.38
N LEU A 527 11.98 14.83 7.29
CA LEU A 527 10.91 13.87 7.01
C LEU A 527 9.55 14.50 6.73
N GLU A 528 9.38 15.82 6.86
CA GLU A 528 8.09 16.47 6.63
C GLU A 528 7.60 16.39 5.17
N ASN A 529 8.45 15.95 4.24
CA ASN A 529 8.02 15.54 2.90
C ASN A 529 7.05 14.34 2.93
N GLN A 530 6.95 13.63 4.05
CA GLN A 530 5.96 12.59 4.28
C GLN A 530 4.73 13.19 4.96
N TRP A 531 3.56 12.94 4.37
CA TRP A 531 2.27 13.49 4.84
C TRP A 531 1.95 13.18 6.31
N TRP A 532 2.52 12.09 6.85
CA TRP A 532 2.28 11.64 8.20
C TRP A 532 3.27 12.22 9.22
N VAL A 533 4.30 12.99 8.84
CA VAL A 533 5.20 13.70 9.80
C VAL A 533 5.01 15.22 9.74
N GLU A 534 4.26 15.72 8.76
CA GLU A 534 4.09 17.13 8.47
C GLU A 534 3.70 17.96 9.71
N GLY A 535 4.53 18.94 10.08
CA GLY A 535 4.27 19.89 11.17
C GLY A 535 4.73 19.46 12.56
N TRP A 536 5.21 18.22 12.74
CA TRP A 536 5.73 17.77 14.04
C TRP A 536 7.02 18.49 14.44
N ALA A 537 7.90 18.82 13.49
CA ALA A 537 9.17 19.44 13.83
C ALA A 537 8.99 20.89 14.33
N ASP A 538 8.09 21.66 13.71
CA ASP A 538 7.71 22.99 14.17
C ASP A 538 7.15 22.96 15.60
N HIS A 539 6.20 22.06 15.83
CA HIS A 539 5.51 21.94 17.12
C HIS A 539 6.48 21.59 18.25
N LEU A 540 7.26 20.53 18.05
CA LEU A 540 8.21 20.08 19.05
C LEU A 540 9.32 21.10 19.29
N MET A 541 9.74 21.84 18.25
CA MET A 541 10.73 22.90 18.43
C MET A 541 10.18 24.04 19.27
N GLY A 542 8.91 24.44 19.05
CA GLY A 542 8.24 25.44 19.89
C GLY A 542 8.21 25.06 21.38
N LYS A 543 7.87 23.80 21.69
CA LYS A 543 7.92 23.28 23.07
C LYS A 543 9.34 23.22 23.63
N THR A 544 10.28 22.75 22.83
CA THR A 544 11.70 22.65 23.22
C THR A 544 12.25 24.04 23.55
N TRP A 545 11.98 25.03 22.70
CA TRP A 545 12.38 26.42 22.91
C TRP A 545 11.80 27.05 24.18
N ALA A 546 10.53 26.75 24.49
CA ALA A 546 9.88 27.25 25.70
C ALA A 546 10.51 26.70 27.00
N LEU A 547 11.09 25.49 26.94
CA LEU A 547 11.76 24.84 28.08
C LEU A 547 13.23 25.26 28.25
N LEU A 548 13.85 25.78 27.20
CA LEU A 548 15.24 26.25 27.24
C LEU A 548 15.34 27.62 27.95
N ASP A 549 16.33 27.74 28.83
CA ASP A 549 16.75 29.03 29.38
C ASP A 549 17.46 29.91 28.33
N GLU A 550 17.75 31.17 28.68
CA GLU A 550 18.37 32.10 27.75
C GLU A 550 19.76 31.65 27.27
N GLU A 551 20.56 31.02 28.14
CA GLU A 551 21.91 30.57 27.80
C GLU A 551 21.86 29.45 26.75
N HIS A 552 21.06 28.42 26.99
CA HIS A 552 20.98 27.25 26.12
C HIS A 552 20.20 27.52 24.83
N ARG A 553 19.35 28.55 24.78
CA ARG A 553 18.75 29.05 23.51
C ARG A 553 19.82 29.48 22.52
N HIS A 554 20.93 30.04 22.97
CA HIS A 554 22.05 30.39 22.09
C HIS A 554 22.73 29.17 21.48
N TRP A 555 22.67 28.01 22.13
CA TRP A 555 23.31 26.79 21.64
C TRP A 555 22.52 26.15 20.49
N VAL A 556 21.20 26.34 20.45
CA VAL A 556 20.32 25.73 19.43
C VAL A 556 20.06 26.64 18.22
N VAL A 557 20.66 27.84 18.15
CA VAL A 557 20.44 28.81 17.06
C VAL A 557 20.68 28.17 15.70
N TRP A 558 21.81 27.50 15.51
CA TRP A 558 22.12 26.81 14.26
C TRP A 558 21.05 25.78 13.90
N ALA A 559 20.55 25.03 14.89
CA ALA A 559 19.48 24.06 14.64
C ALA A 559 18.18 24.73 14.19
N THR A 560 17.82 25.87 14.79
CA THR A 560 16.63 26.64 14.38
C THR A 560 16.77 27.21 12.97
N GLU A 561 17.96 27.72 12.60
CA GLU A 561 18.26 28.25 11.27
C GLU A 561 18.19 27.16 10.19
N GLU A 562 18.84 26.02 10.41
CA GLU A 562 18.82 24.86 9.51
C GLU A 562 17.42 24.25 9.35
N MET A 563 16.58 24.37 10.38
CA MET A 563 15.17 23.98 10.30
C MET A 563 14.30 24.99 9.55
N GLY A 564 14.78 26.22 9.33
CA GLY A 564 13.96 27.33 8.83
C GLY A 564 12.87 27.75 9.82
N TRP A 565 13.04 27.44 11.11
CA TRP A 565 12.07 27.75 12.17
C TRP A 565 12.41 29.08 12.82
N ILE A 566 11.39 29.94 13.00
CA ILE A 566 11.57 31.27 13.58
C ILE A 566 11.10 31.23 15.04
N PRO A 567 11.97 31.56 16.01
CA PRO A 567 11.56 31.64 17.40
C PRO A 567 10.43 32.65 17.62
N PRO A 568 9.42 32.33 18.45
CA PRO A 568 8.42 33.31 18.86
C PRO A 568 9.12 34.44 19.65
N ARG A 569 8.70 35.68 19.36
CA ARG A 569 9.26 36.89 19.97
C ARG A 569 8.91 37.04 21.44
#